data_AF-A0A517Q5F2-F1
#
_entry.id   AF-A0A517Q5F2-F1
#
_cell.length_a   1.000
_cell.length_b   1.000
_cell.length_c   1.000
_cell.angle_alpha   90.00
_cell.angle_beta   90.00
_cell.angle_gamma   90.00
#
_symmetry.space_group_name_H-M   'P 1'
#
loop_
_entity.id
_entity.type
_entity.pdbx_description
1 polymer ?
#
loop_
_entity_poly.entity_id
_entity_poly.type
_entity_poly.pdbx_seq_one_letter_code
_entity_poly.pdbx_strand_id
1 'polypeptide(L)'
;MTKTLSTKQRPSEFLGADPSIEDDDQLDLVLYELSWLKAVNKSIDARSNEQIEAIKEQQEQLKVVTFGDTDDAEQLTIQKRIEQLEELAKKYSKANKKNMISGSTKTKKFPHGSISFSKQRDKVSYRKGVDVEESFSLLDGLLKTPLVETVIAWLKSLCLFGKDKEARLLYEVIELKPKYNFTKLLDKYNENRLTEEHLAKLGLRFYKGTDQVKINPAEYDPG
;
A
#
# COMPACT_ATOMS: atom_id res chain seq x y z
N MET A 1 1.04 -35.84 2.29
CA MET A 1 2.03 -35.66 1.20
C MET A 1 1.26 -35.35 -0.06
N THR A 2 1.36 -34.13 -0.57
CA THR A 2 0.69 -33.69 -1.80
C THR A 2 1.34 -34.40 -2.99
N LYS A 3 0.56 -35.11 -3.81
CA LYS A 3 1.02 -35.82 -5.01
C LYS A 3 1.74 -34.81 -5.92
N THR A 4 3.05 -34.92 -6.06
CA THR A 4 3.85 -33.95 -6.83
C THR A 4 3.57 -34.13 -8.32
N LEU A 5 3.06 -33.09 -8.96
CA LEU A 5 2.87 -33.08 -10.41
C LEU A 5 4.20 -32.80 -11.10
N SER A 6 4.47 -33.51 -12.18
CA SER A 6 5.68 -33.31 -12.99
C SER A 6 5.34 -33.17 -14.47
N THR A 7 6.27 -32.60 -15.22
CA THR A 7 6.19 -32.49 -16.69
C THR A 7 6.11 -33.85 -17.39
N LYS A 8 6.44 -34.94 -16.69
CA LYS A 8 6.31 -36.32 -17.20
C LYS A 8 4.88 -36.86 -17.17
N GLN A 9 3.97 -36.19 -16.47
CA GLN A 9 2.56 -36.56 -16.34
C GLN A 9 1.69 -35.62 -17.19
N ARG A 10 2.13 -35.34 -18.42
CA ARG A 10 1.37 -34.51 -19.36
C ARG A 10 0.05 -35.22 -19.73
N PRO A 11 -1.05 -34.48 -19.86
CA PRO A 11 -2.27 -34.99 -20.50
C PRO A 11 -1.99 -35.68 -21.83
N SER A 12 -2.73 -36.75 -22.12
CA SER A 12 -2.58 -37.52 -23.36
C SER A 12 -3.08 -36.76 -24.60
N GLU A 13 -4.00 -35.82 -24.41
CA GLU A 13 -4.60 -35.01 -25.46
C GLU A 13 -4.09 -33.57 -25.36
N PHE A 14 -3.54 -33.04 -26.46
CA PHE A 14 -3.02 -31.67 -26.59
C PHE A 14 -2.86 -31.29 -28.08
N LEU A 15 -2.84 -29.99 -28.38
CA LEU A 15 -2.84 -29.45 -29.76
C LEU A 15 -1.47 -29.40 -30.46
N GLY A 16 -0.49 -30.18 -29.99
CA GLY A 16 0.89 -30.14 -30.52
C GLY A 16 1.75 -29.00 -29.95
N ALA A 17 2.84 -28.66 -30.65
CA ALA A 17 3.83 -27.68 -30.18
C ALA A 17 3.56 -26.24 -30.69
N ASP A 18 2.81 -26.11 -31.79
CA ASP A 18 2.42 -24.83 -32.39
C ASP A 18 0.90 -24.87 -32.64
N PRO A 19 0.09 -24.60 -31.61
CA PRO A 19 -1.34 -24.88 -31.64
C PRO A 19 -2.13 -23.78 -32.37
N SER A 20 -3.18 -24.19 -33.09
CA SER A 20 -4.22 -23.34 -33.65
C SER A 20 -5.58 -23.81 -33.15
N ILE A 21 -6.49 -22.87 -32.86
CA ILE A 21 -7.85 -23.15 -32.37
C ILE A 21 -8.85 -22.83 -33.48
N GLU A 22 -9.55 -23.84 -33.97
CA GLU A 22 -10.53 -23.78 -35.06
C GLU A 22 -11.97 -24.00 -34.55
N ASP A 23 -12.12 -24.71 -33.42
CA ASP A 23 -13.41 -25.05 -32.82
C ASP A 23 -13.37 -25.05 -31.27
N ASP A 24 -14.53 -25.25 -30.66
CA ASP A 24 -14.71 -25.24 -29.21
C ASP A 24 -14.06 -26.46 -28.52
N ASP A 25 -13.93 -27.60 -29.22
CA ASP A 25 -13.30 -28.81 -28.68
C ASP A 25 -11.78 -28.59 -28.52
N GLN A 26 -11.15 -27.94 -29.49
CA GLN A 26 -9.76 -27.52 -29.41
C GLN A 26 -9.55 -26.44 -28.33
N LEU A 27 -10.51 -25.55 -28.12
CA LEU A 27 -10.47 -24.60 -27.01
C LEU A 27 -10.50 -25.32 -25.64
N ASP A 28 -11.30 -26.36 -25.49
CA ASP A 28 -11.34 -27.18 -24.26
C ASP A 28 -10.01 -27.87 -24.01
N LEU A 29 -9.38 -28.45 -25.05
CA LEU A 29 -8.03 -29.02 -24.95
C LEU A 29 -6.98 -27.98 -24.50
N VAL A 30 -7.06 -26.75 -24.98
CA VAL A 30 -6.20 -25.65 -24.53
C VAL A 30 -6.46 -25.31 -23.07
N LEU A 31 -7.72 -25.24 -22.63
CA LEU A 31 -8.07 -24.98 -21.24
C LEU A 31 -7.58 -26.12 -20.32
N TYR A 32 -7.68 -27.37 -20.77
CA TYR A 32 -7.20 -28.53 -20.04
C TYR A 32 -5.67 -28.51 -19.92
N GLU A 33 -4.93 -28.28 -21.01
CA GLU A 33 -3.48 -28.13 -20.96
C GLU A 33 -3.04 -26.92 -20.10
N LEU A 34 -3.75 -25.79 -20.18
CA LEU A 34 -3.50 -24.62 -19.32
C LEU A 34 -3.74 -24.93 -17.84
N SER A 35 -4.77 -25.70 -17.49
CA SER A 35 -5.03 -26.11 -16.12
C SER A 35 -3.89 -26.97 -15.58
N TRP A 36 -3.41 -27.94 -16.37
CA TRP A 36 -2.27 -28.79 -16.04
C TRP A 36 -0.98 -27.98 -15.88
N LEU A 37 -0.65 -27.11 -16.84
CA LEU A 37 0.55 -26.27 -16.78
C LEU A 37 0.54 -25.36 -15.55
N LYS A 38 -0.62 -24.74 -15.23
CA LYS A 38 -0.77 -23.94 -14.01
C LYS A 38 -0.57 -24.79 -12.76
N ALA A 39 -1.09 -26.01 -12.71
CA ALA A 39 -0.93 -26.90 -11.57
C ALA A 39 0.52 -27.40 -11.42
N VAL A 40 1.19 -27.76 -12.51
CA VAL A 40 2.61 -28.13 -12.53
C VAL A 40 3.46 -26.95 -12.07
N ASN A 41 3.24 -25.76 -12.62
CA ASN A 41 3.98 -24.56 -12.23
C ASN A 41 3.78 -24.25 -10.74
N LYS A 42 2.53 -24.29 -10.26
CA LYS A 42 2.21 -24.11 -8.83
C LYS A 42 2.90 -25.16 -7.95
N SER A 43 2.98 -26.42 -8.40
CA SER A 43 3.70 -27.48 -7.67
C SER A 43 5.21 -27.25 -7.62
N ILE A 44 5.81 -26.74 -8.71
CA ILE A 44 7.23 -26.39 -8.77
C ILE A 44 7.52 -25.16 -7.89
N ASP A 45 6.66 -24.14 -7.96
CA ASP A 45 6.77 -22.92 -7.15
C ASP A 45 6.60 -23.24 -5.67
N ALA A 46 5.64 -24.10 -5.30
CA ALA A 46 5.46 -24.55 -3.93
C ALA A 46 6.73 -25.21 -3.38
N ARG A 47 7.36 -26.12 -4.15
CA ARG A 47 8.61 -26.77 -3.75
C ARG A 47 9.78 -25.78 -3.66
N SER A 48 9.88 -24.87 -4.62
CA SER A 48 10.90 -23.83 -4.61
C SER A 48 10.75 -22.94 -3.38
N ASN A 49 9.50 -22.58 -3.04
CA ASN A 49 9.18 -21.81 -1.84
C ASN A 49 9.49 -22.62 -0.57
N GLU A 50 9.15 -23.91 -0.49
CA GLU A 50 9.53 -24.76 0.64
C GLU A 50 11.05 -24.80 0.85
N GLN A 51 11.83 -24.90 -0.24
CA GLN A 51 13.29 -24.85 -0.16
C GLN A 51 13.81 -23.47 0.26
N ILE A 52 13.24 -22.40 -0.29
CA ILE A 52 13.58 -21.02 0.09
C ILE A 52 13.25 -20.79 1.57
N GLU A 53 12.09 -21.24 2.04
CA GLU A 53 11.70 -21.15 3.45
C GLU A 53 12.61 -21.97 4.34
N ALA A 54 12.98 -23.21 3.96
CA ALA A 54 13.95 -24.00 4.72
C ALA A 54 15.32 -23.30 4.82
N ILE A 55 15.79 -22.68 3.74
CA ILE A 55 17.03 -21.89 3.76
C ILE A 55 16.87 -20.64 4.64
N LYS A 56 15.73 -19.94 4.54
CA LYS A 56 15.43 -18.78 5.40
C LYS A 56 15.40 -19.17 6.86
N GLU A 57 14.77 -20.28 7.22
CA GLU A 57 14.72 -20.82 8.58
C GLU A 57 16.12 -21.15 9.10
N GLN A 58 16.94 -21.84 8.31
CA GLN A 58 18.34 -22.12 8.66
C GLN A 58 19.14 -20.83 8.89
N GLN A 59 18.96 -19.82 8.04
CA GLN A 59 19.65 -18.53 8.20
C GLN A 59 19.10 -17.71 9.37
N GLU A 60 17.82 -17.82 9.69
CA GLU A 60 17.21 -17.14 10.83
C GLU A 60 17.74 -17.71 12.16
N GLN A 61 18.02 -19.02 12.23
CA GLN A 61 18.67 -19.65 13.38
C GLN A 61 20.08 -19.10 13.66
N LEU A 62 20.78 -18.62 12.63
CA LEU A 62 22.09 -17.97 12.79
C LEU A 62 21.99 -16.53 13.30
N LYS A 63 20.80 -15.91 13.27
CA LYS A 63 20.58 -14.53 13.74
C LYS A 63 20.29 -14.49 15.23
N VAL A 64 21.03 -15.24 16.03
CA VAL A 64 20.93 -15.25 17.50
C VAL A 64 22.23 -14.76 18.10
N VAL A 65 22.12 -13.88 19.08
CA VAL A 65 23.22 -13.35 19.88
C VAL A 65 23.07 -13.90 21.29
N THR A 66 24.14 -14.51 21.80
CA THR A 66 24.21 -15.05 23.15
C THR A 66 24.86 -14.04 24.07
N PHE A 67 24.23 -13.76 25.21
CA PHE A 67 24.75 -12.87 26.25
C PHE A 67 25.01 -13.64 27.55
N GLY A 68 26.21 -13.51 28.11
CA GLY A 68 26.65 -14.18 29.35
C GLY A 68 27.56 -15.38 29.11
N ASP A 69 28.17 -15.89 30.20
CA ASP A 69 29.04 -17.07 30.14
C ASP A 69 28.26 -18.36 30.50
N THR A 70 28.24 -19.25 29.50
CA THR A 70 27.90 -20.69 29.42
C THR A 70 26.68 -21.29 30.12
N ASP A 71 26.37 -21.02 31.39
CA ASP A 71 25.35 -21.85 32.10
C ASP A 71 23.96 -21.21 32.21
N ASP A 72 23.86 -19.88 32.14
CA ASP A 72 22.59 -19.11 32.13
C ASP A 72 22.60 -18.07 30.99
N ALA A 73 23.15 -18.44 29.83
CA ALA A 73 23.34 -17.50 28.73
C ALA A 73 22.01 -17.16 28.05
N GLU A 74 21.63 -15.88 28.05
CA GLU A 74 20.41 -15.42 27.42
C GLU A 74 20.61 -15.34 25.90
N GLN A 75 19.79 -16.06 25.15
CA GLN A 75 19.78 -16.02 23.69
C GLN A 75 18.71 -15.03 23.19
N LEU A 76 19.14 -14.03 22.41
CA LEU A 76 18.27 -13.04 21.80
C LEU A 76 18.49 -13.01 20.30
N THR A 77 17.43 -12.90 19.51
CA THR A 77 17.59 -12.67 18.07
C THR A 77 18.22 -11.30 17.80
N ILE A 78 19.01 -11.19 16.73
CA ILE A 78 19.63 -9.92 16.31
C ILE A 78 18.56 -8.83 16.16
N GLN A 79 17.42 -9.15 15.54
CA GLN A 79 16.33 -8.20 15.34
C GLN A 79 15.76 -7.69 16.67
N LYS A 80 15.46 -8.60 17.61
CA LYS A 80 14.97 -8.24 18.94
C LYS A 80 15.99 -7.38 19.68
N ARG A 81 17.28 -7.67 19.53
CA ARG A 81 18.35 -6.86 20.13
C ARG A 81 18.45 -5.47 19.50
N ILE A 82 18.32 -5.37 18.17
CA ILE A 82 18.26 -4.08 17.46
C ILE A 82 17.08 -3.27 17.98
N GLU A 83 15.89 -3.84 18.06
CA GLU A 83 14.69 -3.17 18.55
C GLU A 83 14.84 -2.69 19.99
N GLN A 84 15.37 -3.52 20.89
CA GLN A 84 15.67 -3.13 22.27
C GLN A 84 16.63 -1.94 22.32
N LEU A 85 17.73 -1.99 21.56
CA LEU A 85 18.72 -0.93 21.52
C LEU A 85 18.18 0.36 20.89
N GLU A 86 17.41 0.23 19.81
CA GLU A 86 16.71 1.36 19.18
C GLU A 86 15.70 1.99 20.13
N GLU A 87 14.92 1.18 20.85
CA GLU A 87 13.94 1.68 21.82
C GLU A 87 14.63 2.38 22.97
N LEU A 88 15.70 1.81 23.53
CA LEU A 88 16.53 2.45 24.55
C LEU A 88 17.12 3.77 24.04
N ALA A 89 17.68 3.78 22.83
CA ALA A 89 18.22 4.97 22.20
C ALA A 89 17.13 6.03 21.97
N LYS A 90 15.95 5.65 21.47
CA LYS A 90 14.79 6.53 21.28
C LYS A 90 14.27 7.08 22.60
N LYS A 91 14.13 6.25 23.63
CA LYS A 91 13.66 6.62 24.97
C LYS A 91 14.61 7.61 25.64
N TYR A 92 15.90 7.29 25.65
CA TYR A 92 16.93 8.20 26.15
C TYR A 92 16.95 9.51 25.36
N SER A 93 16.90 9.44 24.03
CA SER A 93 16.93 10.63 23.16
C SER A 93 15.71 11.51 23.29
N LYS A 94 14.52 10.95 23.54
CA LYS A 94 13.30 11.70 23.85
C LYS A 94 13.42 12.38 25.21
N ALA A 95 13.86 11.66 26.24
CA ALA A 95 14.02 12.19 27.60
C ALA A 95 15.07 13.31 27.68
N ASN A 96 16.17 13.17 26.93
CA ASN A 96 17.32 14.09 26.96
C ASN A 96 17.37 15.04 25.76
N LYS A 97 16.27 15.17 25.00
CA LYS A 97 16.23 15.94 23.75
C LYS A 97 16.81 17.35 23.89
N LYS A 98 16.46 18.05 24.97
CA LYS A 98 16.92 19.44 25.26
C LYS A 98 18.43 19.53 25.53
N ASN A 99 19.02 18.49 26.09
CA ASN A 99 20.46 18.41 26.39
C ASN A 99 21.27 17.88 25.20
N MET A 100 20.63 17.13 24.29
CA MET A 100 21.27 16.54 23.13
C MET A 100 21.30 17.47 21.92
N ILE A 101 20.30 18.34 21.78
CA ILE A 101 20.18 19.27 20.66
C ILE A 101 19.91 20.66 21.22
N SER A 102 20.84 21.56 20.96
CA SER A 102 20.71 23.00 21.22
C SER A 102 20.75 23.76 19.88
N GLY A 103 19.95 24.82 19.78
CA GLY A 103 19.90 25.67 18.57
C GLY A 103 19.22 25.01 17.37
N SER A 104 19.74 25.27 16.17
CA SER A 104 19.17 24.87 14.87
C SER A 104 19.52 23.44 14.45
N THR A 105 20.48 22.80 15.11
CA THR A 105 21.05 21.52 14.69
C THR A 105 20.18 20.34 15.14
N LYS A 106 19.36 19.80 14.23
CA LYS A 106 18.42 18.69 14.54
C LYS A 106 19.08 17.30 14.63
N THR A 107 20.41 17.23 14.55
CA THR A 107 21.17 15.97 14.51
C THR A 107 22.38 16.02 15.43
N LYS A 108 22.54 15.02 16.30
CA LYS A 108 23.75 14.81 17.12
C LYS A 108 24.56 13.64 16.55
N LYS A 109 25.85 13.87 16.27
CA LYS A 109 26.79 12.83 15.79
C LYS A 109 27.53 12.17 16.96
N PHE A 110 27.85 10.89 16.80
CA PHE A 110 28.65 10.05 17.68
C PHE A 110 29.69 9.30 16.84
N PRO A 111 30.73 8.68 17.44
CA PRO A 111 31.74 7.92 16.70
C PRO A 111 31.19 6.80 15.81
N HIS A 112 30.03 6.23 16.18
CA HIS A 112 29.44 5.07 15.50
C HIS A 112 28.07 5.36 14.87
N GLY A 113 27.64 6.62 14.78
CA GLY A 113 26.34 6.94 14.18
C GLY A 113 25.85 8.36 14.49
N SER A 114 24.57 8.60 14.24
CA SER A 114 23.94 9.88 14.57
C SER A 114 22.46 9.72 14.92
N ILE A 115 21.93 10.65 15.71
CA ILE A 115 20.52 10.70 16.08
C ILE A 115 19.95 12.01 15.54
N SER A 116 18.95 11.89 14.67
CA SER A 116 18.25 13.03 14.07
C SER A 116 16.78 13.06 14.48
N PHE A 117 16.22 14.26 14.63
CA PHE A 117 14.82 14.46 15.02
C PHE A 117 14.07 15.12 13.87
N SER A 118 13.23 14.34 13.18
CA SER A 118 12.39 14.78 12.05
C SER A 118 10.89 14.50 12.33
N LYS A 119 9.98 15.12 11.55
CA LYS A 119 8.52 14.99 11.67
C LYS A 119 7.93 14.44 10.34
N GLN A 120 7.09 13.39 10.37
CA GLN A 120 6.44 12.74 9.19
C GLN A 120 4.92 13.06 9.05
N ARG A 121 4.24 12.76 7.90
CA ARG A 121 2.84 13.23 7.53
C ARG A 121 2.01 12.24 6.64
N ASP A 122 0.65 12.33 6.60
CA ASP A 122 -0.34 11.52 5.78
C ASP A 122 -1.01 12.27 4.55
N LYS A 123 -1.42 11.70 3.35
CA LYS A 123 -2.25 12.41 2.24
C LYS A 123 -2.79 11.72 0.91
N VAL A 124 -4.02 12.10 0.44
CA VAL A 124 -4.63 11.96 -0.95
C VAL A 124 -4.06 13.00 -1.94
N SER A 125 -3.93 12.69 -3.24
CA SER A 125 -3.09 13.48 -4.16
C SER A 125 -3.74 13.93 -5.47
N TYR A 126 -3.12 14.95 -6.06
CA TYR A 126 -3.55 15.73 -7.21
C TYR A 126 -3.03 15.14 -8.54
N ARG A 127 -3.58 15.60 -9.69
CA ARG A 127 -2.98 15.30 -11.00
C ARG A 127 -1.56 15.86 -11.08
N LYS A 128 -0.71 15.22 -11.89
CA LYS A 128 0.67 15.67 -12.11
C LYS A 128 0.66 17.09 -12.70
N GLY A 129 1.21 18.04 -11.94
CA GLY A 129 1.24 19.47 -12.32
C GLY A 129 0.06 20.30 -11.84
N VAL A 130 -0.95 19.69 -11.19
CA VAL A 130 -2.09 20.40 -10.58
C VAL A 130 -1.87 20.40 -9.08
N ASP A 131 -2.03 21.55 -8.44
CA ASP A 131 -1.94 21.65 -6.99
C ASP A 131 -3.32 21.69 -6.30
N VAL A 132 -3.27 21.75 -4.98
CA VAL A 132 -4.43 21.74 -4.10
C VAL A 132 -5.33 22.96 -4.32
N GLU A 133 -4.71 24.12 -4.38
CA GLU A 133 -5.39 25.41 -4.39
C GLU A 133 -6.01 25.64 -5.76
N GLU A 134 -5.31 25.26 -6.82
CA GLU A 134 -5.80 25.33 -8.18
C GLU A 134 -7.06 24.47 -8.35
N SER A 135 -7.07 23.25 -7.82
CA SER A 135 -8.23 22.35 -7.89
C SER A 135 -9.47 22.87 -7.14
N PHE A 136 -9.29 23.54 -6.00
CA PHE A 136 -10.40 24.12 -5.23
C PHE A 136 -10.84 25.49 -5.76
N SER A 137 -9.92 26.27 -6.33
CA SER A 137 -10.26 27.52 -7.02
C SER A 137 -11.11 27.26 -8.26
N LEU A 138 -10.84 26.16 -8.98
CA LEU A 138 -11.68 25.69 -10.09
C LEU A 138 -13.09 25.29 -9.60
N LEU A 139 -13.21 24.66 -8.42
CA LEU A 139 -14.49 24.31 -7.82
C LEU A 139 -15.28 25.55 -7.37
N ASP A 140 -14.63 26.50 -6.70
CA ASP A 140 -15.24 27.77 -6.29
C ASP A 140 -15.66 28.62 -7.51
N GLY A 141 -14.85 28.63 -8.57
CA GLY A 141 -15.17 29.27 -9.84
C GLY A 141 -16.40 28.66 -10.54
N LEU A 142 -16.60 27.35 -10.43
CA LEU A 142 -17.77 26.64 -10.98
C LEU A 142 -19.04 26.86 -10.16
N LEU A 143 -18.91 26.88 -8.84
CA LEU A 143 -20.03 27.11 -7.93
C LEU A 143 -20.38 28.60 -7.81
N LYS A 144 -19.49 29.49 -8.28
CA LYS A 144 -19.57 30.96 -8.15
C LYS A 144 -19.75 31.41 -6.69
N THR A 145 -19.25 30.61 -5.77
CA THR A 145 -19.36 30.85 -4.33
C THR A 145 -18.02 30.51 -3.71
N PRO A 146 -17.50 31.32 -2.78
CA PRO A 146 -16.29 30.97 -2.04
C PRO A 146 -16.65 29.90 -0.99
N LEU A 147 -16.96 28.69 -1.45
CA LEU A 147 -17.46 27.60 -0.62
C LEU A 147 -16.43 27.23 0.44
N VAL A 148 -15.16 27.14 0.02
CA VAL A 148 -14.06 26.82 0.91
C VAL A 148 -13.90 27.89 2.00
N GLU A 149 -13.94 29.17 1.63
CA GLU A 149 -13.86 30.27 2.59
C GLU A 149 -15.07 30.29 3.53
N THR A 150 -16.27 30.01 3.03
CA THR A 150 -17.52 29.98 3.80
C THR A 150 -17.51 28.84 4.82
N VAL A 151 -17.05 27.65 4.43
CA VAL A 151 -16.91 26.49 5.33
C VAL A 151 -15.85 26.76 6.39
N ILE A 152 -14.72 27.37 6.02
CA ILE A 152 -13.67 27.79 6.96
C ILE A 152 -14.21 28.84 7.94
N ALA A 153 -14.96 29.84 7.46
CA ALA A 153 -15.55 30.89 8.28
C ALA A 153 -16.61 30.33 9.26
N TRP A 154 -17.48 29.44 8.78
CA TRP A 154 -18.49 28.78 9.62
C TRP A 154 -17.84 27.92 10.71
N LEU A 155 -16.81 27.13 10.39
CA LEU A 155 -16.10 26.32 11.39
C LEU A 155 -15.30 27.19 12.36
N LYS A 156 -14.66 28.28 11.89
CA LYS A 156 -14.06 29.29 12.77
C LYS A 156 -15.09 29.87 13.74
N SER A 157 -16.32 30.12 13.29
CA SER A 157 -17.38 30.60 14.19
C SER A 157 -17.74 29.57 15.27
N LEU A 158 -17.87 28.29 14.91
CA LEU A 158 -18.15 27.22 15.88
C LEU A 158 -16.99 27.00 16.86
N CYS A 159 -15.74 27.08 16.40
CA CYS A 159 -14.54 26.90 17.22
C CYS A 159 -14.20 28.12 18.08
N LEU A 160 -14.45 29.35 17.61
CA LEU A 160 -14.14 30.58 18.35
C LEU A 160 -15.22 30.96 19.38
N PHE A 161 -16.48 30.61 19.10
CA PHE A 161 -17.65 30.90 19.96
C PHE A 161 -18.21 29.66 20.69
N GLY A 162 -17.61 28.48 20.50
CA GLY A 162 -17.89 27.31 21.32
C GLY A 162 -17.60 27.59 22.81
N LYS A 163 -18.44 27.07 23.70
CA LYS A 163 -18.42 27.41 25.14
C LYS A 163 -17.13 27.02 25.88
N ASP A 164 -16.32 26.14 25.29
CA ASP A 164 -15.12 25.58 25.93
C ASP A 164 -13.82 26.17 25.36
N LYS A 165 -12.87 26.52 26.25
CA LYS A 165 -11.54 27.06 25.89
C LYS A 165 -10.76 26.17 24.90
N GLU A 166 -11.09 24.88 24.86
CA GLU A 166 -10.49 23.87 23.99
C GLU A 166 -10.86 24.08 22.52
N ALA A 167 -12.06 24.60 22.22
CA ALA A 167 -12.52 24.88 20.86
C ALA A 167 -11.69 25.98 20.17
N ARG A 168 -11.20 26.96 20.94
CA ARG A 168 -10.29 28.01 20.44
C ARG A 168 -8.88 27.50 20.10
N LEU A 169 -8.44 26.39 20.67
CA LEU A 169 -7.14 25.81 20.30
C LEU A 169 -7.27 24.91 19.07
N LEU A 170 -8.46 24.33 18.85
CA LEU A 170 -8.73 23.44 17.73
C LEU A 170 -8.62 24.12 16.36
N TYR A 171 -9.02 25.40 16.20
CA TYR A 171 -8.89 26.09 14.90
C TYR A 171 -7.43 26.30 14.47
N GLU A 172 -6.48 26.34 15.41
CA GLU A 172 -5.05 26.53 15.15
C GLU A 172 -4.35 25.21 14.77
N VAL A 173 -4.96 24.06 15.08
CA VAL A 173 -4.38 22.72 14.85
C VAL A 173 -5.15 21.89 13.83
N ILE A 174 -6.38 22.28 13.47
CA ILE A 174 -7.20 21.59 12.47
C ILE A 174 -6.90 22.14 11.07
N GLU A 175 -6.24 21.31 10.25
CA GLU A 175 -6.05 21.54 8.82
C GLU A 175 -7.11 20.76 8.03
N LEU A 176 -7.97 21.46 7.28
CA LEU A 176 -8.97 20.83 6.41
C LEU A 176 -8.41 20.65 5.00
N LYS A 177 -8.44 19.41 4.52
CA LYS A 177 -8.06 19.05 3.15
C LYS A 177 -9.27 18.45 2.45
N PRO A 178 -10.07 19.25 1.74
CA PRO A 178 -11.22 18.70 1.03
C PRO A 178 -10.76 17.72 -0.05
N LYS A 179 -11.57 16.68 -0.29
CA LYS A 179 -11.25 15.56 -1.19
C LYS A 179 -12.48 15.20 -2.00
N TYR A 180 -12.29 14.82 -3.26
CA TYR A 180 -13.34 14.24 -4.09
C TYR A 180 -13.67 12.81 -3.67
N ASN A 181 -14.95 12.44 -3.75
CA ASN A 181 -15.40 11.07 -3.61
C ASN A 181 -15.62 10.47 -5.01
N PHE A 182 -14.64 9.71 -5.51
CA PHE A 182 -14.64 9.18 -6.87
C PHE A 182 -15.77 8.19 -7.17
N THR A 183 -16.17 7.39 -6.19
CA THR A 183 -17.30 6.46 -6.33
C THR A 183 -18.59 7.22 -6.60
N LYS A 184 -18.88 8.25 -5.80
CA LYS A 184 -20.08 9.07 -6.01
C LYS A 184 -20.03 9.88 -7.31
N LEU A 185 -18.84 10.34 -7.71
CA LEU A 185 -18.67 11.04 -9.00
C LEU A 185 -18.98 10.11 -10.18
N LEU A 186 -18.54 8.85 -10.13
CA LEU A 186 -18.86 7.83 -11.12
C LEU A 186 -20.37 7.57 -11.20
N ASP A 187 -21.03 7.40 -10.05
CA ASP A 187 -22.48 7.19 -10.01
C ASP A 187 -23.23 8.36 -10.66
N LYS A 188 -22.83 9.61 -10.35
CA LYS A 188 -23.46 10.81 -10.93
C LYS A 188 -23.13 11.03 -12.39
N TYR A 189 -21.96 10.58 -12.86
CA TYR A 189 -21.64 10.53 -14.28
C TYR A 189 -22.52 9.51 -15.02
N ASN A 190 -22.68 8.30 -14.47
CA ASN A 190 -23.52 7.24 -15.05
C ASN A 190 -25.01 7.61 -15.05
N GLU A 191 -25.48 8.39 -14.07
CA GLU A 191 -26.83 8.97 -14.03
C GLU A 191 -27.03 10.13 -15.05
N ASN A 192 -26.03 10.45 -15.90
CA ASN A 192 -26.00 11.61 -16.79
C ASN A 192 -26.17 12.97 -16.09
N ARG A 193 -25.93 13.02 -14.77
CA ARG A 193 -25.98 14.26 -13.98
C ARG A 193 -24.65 15.01 -14.03
N LEU A 194 -23.57 14.32 -14.39
CA LEU A 194 -22.27 14.89 -14.72
C LEU A 194 -21.89 14.48 -16.14
N THR A 195 -21.21 15.37 -16.86
CA THR A 195 -20.72 15.14 -18.22
C THR A 195 -19.20 15.13 -18.22
N GLU A 196 -18.57 14.70 -19.32
CA GLU A 196 -17.11 14.74 -19.44
C GLU A 196 -16.57 16.17 -19.33
N GLU A 197 -17.30 17.15 -19.84
CA GLU A 197 -16.97 18.57 -19.68
C GLU A 197 -17.01 19.02 -18.22
N HIS A 198 -18.01 18.56 -17.44
CA HIS A 198 -18.07 18.84 -16.01
C HIS A 198 -16.86 18.25 -15.26
N LEU A 199 -16.47 17.02 -15.59
CA LEU A 199 -15.27 16.40 -15.02
C LEU A 199 -13.99 17.13 -15.45
N ALA A 200 -13.88 17.51 -16.72
CA ALA A 200 -12.72 18.24 -17.24
C ALA A 200 -12.55 19.61 -16.58
N LYS A 201 -13.65 20.34 -16.33
CA LYS A 201 -13.64 21.62 -15.59
C LYS A 201 -13.15 21.47 -14.14
N LEU A 202 -13.28 20.28 -13.56
CA LEU A 202 -12.73 19.93 -12.24
C LEU A 202 -11.31 19.34 -12.30
N GLY A 203 -10.69 19.29 -13.49
CA GLY A 203 -9.39 18.64 -13.69
C GLY A 203 -9.44 17.11 -13.62
N LEU A 204 -10.62 16.50 -13.80
CA LEU A 204 -10.88 15.06 -13.75
C LEU A 204 -11.14 14.50 -15.16
N ARG A 205 -11.16 13.17 -15.34
CA ARG A 205 -11.43 12.50 -16.63
C ARG A 205 -12.02 11.13 -16.37
N PHE A 206 -13.00 10.74 -17.17
CA PHE A 206 -13.56 9.40 -17.18
C PHE A 206 -12.75 8.46 -18.08
N TYR A 207 -12.56 7.22 -17.63
CA TYR A 207 -11.93 6.17 -18.41
C TYR A 207 -12.96 5.05 -18.60
N LYS A 208 -13.38 4.80 -19.84
CA LYS A 208 -14.35 3.73 -20.16
C LYS A 208 -13.71 2.38 -19.84
N GLY A 209 -14.41 1.55 -19.06
CA GLY A 209 -14.02 0.16 -18.88
C GLY A 209 -14.05 -0.56 -20.23
N THR A 210 -12.96 -1.22 -20.59
CA THR A 210 -12.90 -2.11 -21.75
C THR A 210 -13.17 -3.52 -21.31
N ASP A 211 -13.88 -4.29 -22.13
CA ASP A 211 -14.06 -5.72 -21.89
C ASP A 211 -12.68 -6.38 -21.84
N GLN A 212 -12.41 -7.07 -20.74
CA GLN A 212 -11.21 -7.87 -20.56
C GLN A 212 -11.61 -9.33 -20.67
N VAL A 213 -11.07 -10.04 -21.67
CA VAL A 213 -11.20 -11.48 -21.75
C VAL A 213 -10.39 -12.08 -20.58
N LYS A 214 -11.08 -12.77 -19.68
CA LYS A 214 -10.46 -13.43 -18.53
C LYS A 214 -10.54 -14.94 -18.69
N ILE A 215 -9.39 -15.58 -18.93
CA ILE A 215 -9.28 -17.04 -19.06
C ILE A 215 -9.04 -17.64 -17.68
N ASN A 216 -10.00 -18.41 -17.16
CA ASN A 216 -9.90 -19.10 -15.88
C ASN A 216 -10.05 -20.61 -16.09
N PRO A 217 -8.96 -21.34 -16.40
CA PRO A 217 -8.98 -22.79 -16.44
C PRO A 217 -9.39 -23.36 -15.07
N ALA A 218 -10.05 -24.52 -15.07
CA ALA A 218 -10.44 -25.22 -13.85
C ALA A 218 -9.21 -25.68 -13.04
N GLU A 219 -9.43 -26.15 -11.81
CA GLU A 219 -8.39 -26.84 -11.06
C GLU A 219 -8.09 -28.20 -11.72
N TYR A 220 -6.82 -28.52 -11.89
CA TYR A 220 -6.41 -29.76 -12.53
C TYR A 220 -6.54 -30.94 -11.58
N ASP A 221 -7.38 -31.91 -11.93
CA ASP A 221 -7.49 -33.20 -11.27
C ASP A 221 -6.70 -34.26 -12.08
N PRO A 222 -5.62 -34.84 -11.54
CA PRO A 222 -4.79 -35.80 -12.28
C PRO A 222 -5.45 -37.17 -12.54
N GLY A 223 -6.64 -37.44 -11.99
CA GLY A 223 -7.21 -38.79 -11.97
C GLY A 223 -6.52 -39.75 -10.98
#